data_AF-A0AAD1Z5P5-F1
#
_entry.id   AF-A0AAD1Z5P5-F1
#
_cell.length_a   1.000
_cell.length_b   1.000
_cell.length_c   1.000
_cell.angle_alpha   90.00
_cell.angle_beta   90.00
_cell.angle_gamma   90.00
#
_symmetry.space_group_name_H-M   'P 1'
#
loop_
_entity.id
_entity.type
_entity.pdbx_description
1 polymer ?
#
loop_
_entity_poly.entity_id
_entity_poly.type
_entity_poly.pdbx_seq_one_letter_code
_entity_poly.pdbx_strand_id
1 'polypeptide(L)'
;MRKVPCHGSAPFVYMDTCFNNGELPGTSSLKKRLDRKLEMEGLKISTSCVNLLNNGLDIFMKRLVEPCLDLVASRSKRTLHNQVYHQAKFIINGIRPIYIQNPKRLFFVSMLDLQVAMESNLRILGPDWSLQLEEVSLRATKVTAE
;
A
#
# COMPACT_ATOMS: atom_id res chain seq x y z
N MET A 1 37.53 25.74 26.00
CA MET A 1 37.17 25.34 24.63
C MET A 1 37.56 23.89 24.41
N ARG A 2 36.62 22.94 24.48
CA ARG A 2 36.87 21.54 24.11
C ARG A 2 36.19 21.30 22.77
N LYS A 3 36.98 20.94 21.75
CA LYS A 3 36.48 20.53 20.45
C LYS A 3 35.77 19.18 20.62
N VAL A 4 34.50 19.13 20.25
CA VAL A 4 33.73 17.88 20.11
C VAL A 4 33.98 17.37 18.69
N PRO A 5 34.49 16.14 18.49
CA PRO A 5 34.59 15.57 17.16
C PRO A 5 33.19 15.18 16.67
N CYS A 6 32.71 15.84 15.63
CA CYS A 6 31.56 15.38 14.86
C CYS A 6 31.96 14.16 14.03
N HIS A 7 31.79 12.96 14.59
CA HIS A 7 31.77 11.73 13.80
C HIS A 7 30.43 11.02 14.02
N GLY A 8 29.40 11.55 13.38
CA GLY A 8 28.19 10.80 13.06
C GLY A 8 28.23 10.49 11.58
N SER A 9 29.02 9.50 11.16
CA SER A 9 28.85 8.89 9.85
C SER A 9 27.46 8.24 9.87
N ALA A 10 26.47 8.94 9.30
CA ALA A 10 25.17 8.33 9.04
C ALA A 10 25.45 7.06 8.23
N PRO A 11 24.99 5.87 8.66
CA PRO A 11 25.27 4.66 7.93
C PRO A 11 24.66 4.80 6.54
N PHE A 12 25.45 4.49 5.52
CA PHE A 12 25.08 4.42 4.10
C PHE A 12 23.91 3.44 3.79
N VAL A 13 23.23 2.96 4.83
CA VAL A 13 22.15 1.95 4.84
C VAL A 13 20.78 2.57 4.51
N TYR A 14 20.65 3.91 4.49
CA TYR A 14 19.36 4.56 4.32
C TYR A 14 18.93 4.80 2.85
N MET A 15 19.85 4.76 1.88
CA MET A 15 19.53 5.23 0.52
C MET A 15 18.71 4.22 -0.31
N ASP A 16 18.93 2.91 -0.16
CA ASP A 16 18.25 1.89 -0.98
C ASP A 16 17.14 1.17 -0.22
N THR A 17 16.13 1.92 0.23
CA THR A 17 14.92 1.32 0.83
C THR A 17 13.69 1.56 -0.03
N CYS A 18 12.73 0.63 0.05
CA CYS A 18 11.44 0.74 -0.64
C CYS A 18 10.65 2.00 -0.24
N PHE A 19 10.95 2.58 0.92
CA PHE A 19 10.38 3.84 1.38
C PHE A 19 10.75 5.02 0.46
N ASN A 20 12.00 5.07 -0.03
CA ASN A 20 12.45 6.17 -0.88
C ASN A 20 12.13 5.93 -2.36
N ASN A 21 12.24 4.67 -2.81
CA ASN A 21 12.18 4.35 -4.24
C ASN A 21 10.79 3.89 -4.70
N GLY A 22 9.85 3.61 -3.76
CA GLY A 22 8.51 3.12 -4.09
C GLY A 22 8.47 1.68 -4.64
N GLU A 23 9.61 1.02 -4.75
CA GLU A 23 9.76 -0.31 -5.33
C GLU A 23 10.12 -1.36 -4.25
N LEU A 24 9.54 -2.55 -4.39
CA LEU A 24 9.94 -3.70 -3.57
C LEU A 24 11.36 -4.14 -3.98
N PRO A 25 12.20 -4.57 -3.03
CA PRO A 25 13.56 -4.97 -3.35
C PRO A 25 13.57 -6.22 -4.21
N GLY A 26 14.34 -6.21 -5.31
CA GLY A 26 14.68 -7.43 -6.03
C GLY A 26 15.48 -8.41 -5.16
N THR A 27 15.47 -9.69 -5.52
CA THR A 27 16.13 -10.77 -4.76
C THR A 27 17.61 -10.48 -4.46
N SER A 28 18.36 -9.93 -5.42
CA SER A 28 19.79 -9.62 -5.26
C SER A 28 20.03 -8.48 -4.26
N SER A 29 19.21 -7.42 -4.33
CA SER A 29 19.26 -6.28 -3.41
C SER A 29 18.85 -6.69 -1.99
N LEU A 30 17.80 -7.52 -1.87
CA LEU A 30 17.35 -8.08 -0.60
C LEU A 30 18.45 -8.95 0.04
N LYS A 31 19.08 -9.83 -0.75
CA LYS A 31 20.19 -10.68 -0.29
C LYS A 31 21.35 -9.84 0.24
N LYS A 32 21.84 -8.86 -0.53
CA LYS A 32 22.94 -7.97 -0.11
C LYS A 32 22.63 -7.25 1.20
N ARG A 33 21.38 -6.80 1.38
CA ARG A 33 20.96 -6.11 2.60
C ARG A 33 20.90 -7.05 3.80
N LEU A 34 20.42 -8.28 3.62
CA LEU A 34 20.37 -9.29 4.67
C LEU A 34 21.78 -9.78 5.05
N ASP A 35 22.65 -10.04 4.07
CA ASP A 35 24.04 -10.42 4.32
C ASP A 35 24.75 -9.37 5.19
N ARG A 36 24.63 -8.07 4.85
CA ARG A 36 25.22 -6.98 5.66
C ARG A 36 24.66 -6.89 7.08
N LYS A 37 23.37 -7.15 7.27
CA LYS A 37 22.74 -7.12 8.60
C LYS A 37 23.17 -8.31 9.45
N LEU A 38 23.24 -9.47 8.85
CA LEU A 38 23.55 -10.74 9.51
C LEU A 38 25.05 -10.94 9.70
N GLU A 39 25.89 -10.21 8.97
CA GLU A 39 27.35 -10.21 9.13
C GLU A 39 27.77 -9.83 10.56
N MET A 40 27.11 -8.84 11.17
CA MET A 40 27.36 -8.46 12.57
C MET A 40 26.94 -9.54 13.57
N GLU A 41 26.06 -10.46 13.17
CA GLU A 41 25.60 -11.60 13.97
C GLU A 41 26.37 -12.89 13.64
N GLY A 42 27.35 -12.84 12.72
CA GLY A 42 28.10 -14.02 12.27
C GLY A 42 27.27 -15.02 11.44
N LEU A 43 26.09 -14.60 10.96
CA LEU A 43 25.16 -15.44 10.22
C LEU A 43 25.28 -15.22 8.72
N LYS A 44 25.06 -16.29 7.94
CA LYS A 44 24.98 -16.25 6.48
C LYS A 44 23.59 -16.66 6.04
N ILE A 45 23.02 -15.94 5.07
CA ILE A 45 21.71 -16.28 4.51
C ILE A 45 21.83 -16.98 3.16
N SER A 46 21.17 -18.12 3.04
CA SER A 46 21.07 -18.83 1.77
C SER A 46 20.19 -18.07 0.79
N THR A 47 20.39 -18.30 -0.51
CA THR A 47 19.52 -17.72 -1.54
C THR A 47 18.09 -18.27 -1.47
N SER A 48 17.90 -19.51 -1.00
CA SER A 48 16.56 -20.08 -0.78
C SER A 48 15.78 -19.35 0.31
N CYS A 49 16.44 -18.98 1.42
CA CYS A 49 15.80 -18.18 2.48
C CYS A 49 15.41 -16.78 2.00
N VAL A 50 16.26 -16.14 1.19
CA VAL A 50 15.95 -14.83 0.58
C VAL A 50 14.72 -14.94 -0.33
N ASN A 51 14.64 -15.98 -1.17
CA ASN A 51 13.49 -16.21 -2.04
C ASN A 51 12.21 -16.46 -1.23
N LEU A 52 12.27 -17.25 -0.16
CA LEU A 52 11.13 -17.49 0.72
C LEU A 52 10.63 -16.19 1.34
N LEU A 53 11.54 -15.35 1.84
CA LEU A 53 11.19 -14.05 2.41
C LEU A 53 10.55 -13.14 1.35
N ASN A 54 11.10 -13.10 0.14
CA ASN A 54 10.56 -12.28 -0.95
C ASN A 54 9.15 -12.75 -1.37
N ASN A 55 8.92 -14.07 -1.43
CA ASN A 55 7.59 -14.63 -1.67
C ASN A 55 6.61 -14.29 -0.54
N GLY A 56 7.06 -14.36 0.71
CA GLY A 56 6.26 -13.97 1.87
C GLY A 56 5.86 -12.49 1.81
N LEU A 57 6.78 -11.61 1.42
CA LEU A 57 6.52 -10.19 1.23
C LEU A 57 5.52 -9.94 0.08
N ASP A 58 5.64 -10.62 -1.05
CA ASP A 58 4.68 -10.52 -2.16
C ASP A 58 3.27 -10.93 -1.73
N ILE A 59 3.14 -12.07 -1.04
CA ILE A 59 1.85 -12.55 -0.51
C ILE A 59 1.28 -11.56 0.51
N PHE A 60 2.13 -11.01 1.40
CA PHE A 60 1.72 -10.02 2.39
C PHE A 60 1.19 -8.75 1.72
N MET A 61 1.92 -8.20 0.76
CA MET A 61 1.52 -6.97 0.05
C MET A 61 0.21 -7.17 -0.72
N LYS A 62 0.03 -8.33 -1.38
CA LYS A 62 -1.24 -8.66 -2.06
C LYS A 62 -2.40 -8.69 -1.08
N ARG A 63 -2.25 -9.38 0.06
CA ARG A 63 -3.26 -9.45 1.12
C ARG A 63 -3.58 -8.08 1.73
N LEU A 64 -2.60 -7.18 1.78
CA LEU A 64 -2.78 -5.83 2.31
C LEU A 64 -3.62 -4.94 1.37
N VAL A 65 -3.42 -5.09 0.05
CA VAL A 65 -4.06 -4.24 -0.97
C VAL A 65 -5.43 -4.78 -1.40
N GLU A 66 -5.63 -6.09 -1.39
CA GLU A 66 -6.86 -6.75 -1.86
C GLU A 66 -8.15 -6.19 -1.22
N PRO A 67 -8.25 -6.00 0.10
CA PRO A 67 -9.48 -5.45 0.70
C PRO A 67 -9.79 -4.02 0.23
N CYS A 68 -8.77 -3.22 -0.08
CA CYS A 68 -8.96 -1.87 -0.62
C CYS A 68 -9.58 -1.90 -2.03
N LEU A 69 -9.17 -2.88 -2.85
CA LEU A 69 -9.73 -3.10 -4.18
C LEU A 69 -11.19 -3.56 -4.08
N ASP A 70 -11.50 -4.42 -3.12
CA ASP A 70 -12.88 -4.89 -2.88
C ASP A 70 -13.81 -3.76 -2.43
N LEU A 71 -13.32 -2.85 -1.57
CA LEU A 71 -14.04 -1.64 -1.17
C LEU A 71 -14.37 -0.75 -2.37
N VAL A 72 -13.37 -0.50 -3.22
CA VAL A 72 -13.52 0.32 -4.43
C VAL A 72 -14.45 -0.35 -5.45
N ALA A 73 -14.32 -1.66 -5.66
CA ALA A 73 -15.19 -2.44 -6.52
C ALA A 73 -16.65 -2.38 -6.03
N SER A 74 -16.87 -2.52 -4.73
CA SER A 74 -18.20 -2.43 -4.11
C SER A 74 -18.82 -1.03 -4.27
N ARG A 75 -18.03 0.03 -4.04
CA ARG A 75 -18.45 1.43 -4.26
C ARG A 75 -18.84 1.67 -5.71
N SER A 76 -18.04 1.17 -6.66
CA SER A 76 -18.31 1.36 -8.09
C SER A 76 -19.61 0.70 -8.56
N LYS A 77 -19.89 -0.53 -8.10
CA LYS A 77 -21.13 -1.25 -8.43
C LYS A 77 -22.37 -0.50 -7.93
N ARG A 78 -22.30 0.09 -6.73
CA ARG A 78 -23.38 0.92 -6.17
C ARG A 78 -23.61 2.19 -7.00
N THR A 79 -22.53 2.87 -7.41
CA THR A 79 -22.62 4.06 -8.26
C THR A 79 -23.22 3.74 -9.63
N LEU A 80 -22.85 2.62 -10.24
CA LEU A 80 -23.44 2.16 -11.51
C LEU A 80 -24.94 1.88 -11.35
N HIS A 81 -25.34 1.16 -10.29
CA HIS A 81 -26.75 0.88 -10.03
C HIS A 81 -27.58 2.17 -9.86
N ASN A 82 -27.05 3.13 -9.10
CA ASN A 82 -27.72 4.42 -8.91
C ASN A 82 -27.78 5.23 -10.22
N GLN A 83 -26.72 5.22 -11.03
CA GLN A 83 -26.71 5.89 -12.33
C GLN A 83 -27.74 5.27 -13.29
N VAL A 84 -27.81 3.94 -13.37
CA VAL A 84 -28.82 3.24 -14.17
C VAL A 84 -30.23 3.52 -13.65
N TYR A 85 -30.45 3.52 -12.34
CA TYR A 85 -31.74 3.84 -11.74
C TYR A 85 -32.17 5.30 -12.04
N HIS A 86 -31.28 6.27 -11.87
CA HIS A 86 -31.55 7.66 -12.23
C HIS A 86 -31.77 7.82 -13.74
N GLN A 87 -31.01 7.12 -14.58
CA GLN A 87 -31.19 7.15 -16.02
C GLN A 87 -32.51 6.51 -16.46
N ALA A 88 -32.92 5.38 -15.86
CA ALA A 88 -34.23 4.76 -16.09
C ALA A 88 -35.37 5.71 -15.67
N LYS A 89 -35.21 6.43 -14.55
CA LYS A 89 -36.15 7.48 -14.12
C LYS A 89 -36.23 8.63 -15.13
N PHE A 90 -35.14 9.00 -15.80
CA PHE A 90 -35.12 9.99 -16.88
C PHE A 90 -35.75 9.47 -18.20
N ILE A 91 -35.60 8.17 -18.53
CA ILE A 91 -36.25 7.55 -19.70
C ILE A 91 -37.78 7.61 -19.57
N ILE A 92 -38.31 7.42 -18.35
CA ILE A 92 -39.75 7.55 -18.06
C ILE A 92 -40.23 9.00 -18.29
N ASN A 93 -39.35 10.00 -18.17
CA ASN A 93 -39.63 11.41 -18.47
C ASN A 93 -39.38 11.82 -19.94
N GLY A 94 -39.25 10.87 -20.87
CA GLY A 94 -39.37 11.10 -22.32
C GLY A 94 -38.13 11.62 -23.06
N ILE A 95 -36.99 11.83 -22.40
CA ILE A 95 -35.73 12.28 -23.04
C ILE A 95 -34.77 11.08 -23.16
N ARG A 96 -34.41 10.70 -24.40
CA ARG A 96 -33.47 9.59 -24.69
C ARG A 96 -32.00 10.07 -24.60
N PRO A 97 -31.15 9.45 -23.74
CA PRO A 97 -29.72 9.77 -23.72
C PRO A 97 -28.99 9.06 -24.87
N ILE A 98 -28.05 9.77 -25.51
CA ILE A 98 -27.10 9.20 -26.46
C ILE A 98 -26.10 8.32 -25.67
N TYR A 99 -25.98 7.05 -26.04
CA TYR A 99 -25.07 6.10 -25.40
C TYR A 99 -23.61 6.44 -25.72
N ILE A 100 -22.89 6.97 -24.73
CA ILE A 100 -21.43 6.99 -24.75
C ILE A 100 -20.97 5.68 -24.10
N GLN A 101 -20.49 4.73 -24.89
CA GLN A 101 -19.85 3.52 -24.36
C GLN A 101 -18.68 3.93 -23.46
N ASN A 102 -18.70 3.41 -22.24
CA ASN A 102 -17.79 3.78 -21.14
C ASN A 102 -16.32 3.77 -21.61
N PRO A 103 -15.56 4.87 -21.45
CA PRO A 103 -14.12 4.73 -21.31
C PRO A 103 -13.88 3.78 -20.12
N LYS A 104 -12.91 2.87 -20.22
CA LYS A 104 -12.52 1.95 -19.13
C LYS A 104 -12.41 2.76 -17.84
N ARG A 105 -13.41 2.69 -16.96
CA ARG A 105 -13.42 3.49 -15.72
C ARG A 105 -12.27 3.01 -14.86
N LEU A 106 -11.31 3.90 -14.66
CA LEU A 106 -10.24 3.69 -13.70
C LEU A 106 -10.79 4.06 -12.33
N PHE A 107 -10.56 3.18 -11.35
CA PHE A 107 -10.86 3.48 -9.96
C PHE A 107 -9.54 3.58 -9.19
N PHE A 108 -9.49 4.56 -8.29
CA PHE A 108 -8.32 4.82 -7.46
C PHE A 108 -8.62 4.38 -6.03
N VAL A 109 -7.62 3.79 -5.40
CA VAL A 109 -7.62 3.49 -3.96
C VAL A 109 -7.12 4.73 -3.24
N SER A 110 -7.87 5.20 -2.24
CA SER A 110 -7.45 6.30 -1.37
C SER A 110 -6.82 5.79 -0.07
N MET A 111 -6.12 6.67 0.66
CA MET A 111 -5.64 6.35 2.00
C MET A 111 -6.78 6.03 2.98
N LEU A 112 -7.98 6.58 2.77
CA LEU A 112 -9.16 6.24 3.57
C LEU A 112 -9.65 4.82 3.26
N ASP A 113 -9.61 4.39 1.99
CA ASP A 113 -9.95 3.01 1.64
C ASP A 113 -8.98 2.03 2.31
N LEU A 114 -7.68 2.38 2.38
CA LEU A 114 -6.68 1.62 3.12
C LEU A 114 -6.95 1.58 4.63
N GLN A 115 -7.26 2.73 5.23
CA GLN A 115 -7.60 2.81 6.65
C GLN A 115 -8.81 1.93 7.00
N VAL A 116 -9.91 2.08 6.26
CA VAL A 116 -11.15 1.31 6.49
C VAL A 116 -10.92 -0.19 6.29
N ALA A 117 -10.14 -0.57 5.28
CA ALA A 117 -9.74 -1.96 5.04
C ALA A 117 -8.99 -2.54 6.24
N MET A 118 -8.02 -1.80 6.77
CA MET A 118 -7.21 -2.23 7.91
C MET A 118 -8.03 -2.32 9.20
N GLU A 119 -8.90 -1.34 9.48
CA GLU A 119 -9.81 -1.35 10.64
C GLU A 119 -10.76 -2.55 10.61
N SER A 120 -11.15 -3.01 9.42
CA SER A 120 -12.05 -4.16 9.23
C SER A 120 -11.37 -5.51 9.51
N ASN A 121 -10.04 -5.59 9.39
CA ASN A 121 -9.29 -6.81 9.67
C ASN A 121 -7.85 -6.52 10.12
N LEU A 122 -7.70 -6.25 11.42
CA LEU A 122 -6.43 -5.93 12.06
C LEU A 122 -5.37 -7.03 11.95
N ARG A 123 -5.78 -8.30 11.73
CA ARG A 123 -4.85 -9.43 11.63
C ARG A 123 -3.92 -9.33 10.42
N ILE A 124 -4.30 -8.54 9.41
CA ILE A 124 -3.49 -8.33 8.20
C ILE A 124 -2.21 -7.53 8.53
N LEU A 125 -2.24 -6.66 9.54
CA LEU A 125 -1.10 -5.80 9.93
C LEU A 125 -0.07 -6.51 10.83
N GLY A 126 -0.42 -7.70 11.34
CA GLY A 126 0.46 -8.47 12.21
C GLY A 126 0.49 -7.96 13.66
N PRO A 127 1.52 -8.31 14.44
CA PRO A 127 1.57 -8.04 15.87
C PRO A 127 1.51 -6.54 16.24
N ASP A 128 2.17 -5.69 15.46
CA ASP A 128 2.28 -4.25 15.72
C ASP A 128 1.16 -3.44 15.04
N TRP A 129 -0.01 -4.06 14.85
CA TRP A 129 -1.10 -3.47 14.07
C TRP A 129 -1.54 -2.10 14.59
N SER A 130 -1.45 -1.84 15.89
CA SER A 130 -1.88 -0.57 16.49
C SER A 130 -1.02 0.60 16.02
N LEU A 131 0.31 0.43 16.01
CA LEU A 131 1.26 1.43 15.52
C LEU A 131 1.13 1.63 14.01
N GLN A 132 0.95 0.55 13.26
CA GLN A 132 0.78 0.63 11.81
C GLN A 132 -0.53 1.35 11.43
N LEU A 133 -1.61 1.11 12.17
CA LEU A 133 -2.89 1.76 11.94
C LEU A 133 -2.86 3.25 12.30
N GLU A 134 -2.10 3.63 13.34
CA GLU A 134 -1.87 5.03 13.69
C GLU A 134 -1.17 5.78 12.55
N GLU A 135 -0.08 5.23 12.01
CA GLU A 135 0.63 5.80 10.86
C GLU A 135 -0.27 5.96 9.62
N VAL A 136 -1.12 4.96 9.34
CA VAL A 136 -2.07 4.99 8.23
C VAL A 136 -3.12 6.08 8.45
N SER A 137 -3.66 6.19 9.67
CA SER A 137 -4.65 7.22 10.03
C SER A 137 -4.08 8.64 9.94
N LEU A 138 -2.83 8.84 10.38
CA LEU A 138 -2.12 10.11 10.25
C LEU A 138 -1.92 10.50 8.78
N ARG A 139 -1.68 9.52 7.89
CA ARG A 139 -1.53 9.76 6.45
C ARG A 139 -2.87 9.99 5.76
N ALA A 140 -3.94 9.33 6.20
CA ALA A 140 -5.29 9.54 5.67
C ALA A 140 -5.82 10.94 5.97
N THR A 141 -5.55 11.47 7.17
CA THR A 141 -6.00 12.81 7.60
C THR A 141 -5.19 13.95 6.97
N LYS A 142 -3.90 13.77 6.71
CA LYS A 142 -3.06 14.79 6.02
C LYS A 142 -3.53 15.10 4.59
N VAL A 143 -4.06 14.11 3.88
CA VAL A 143 -4.58 14.29 2.50
C VAL A 143 -5.86 15.13 2.46
N THR A 144 -6.57 15.29 3.58
CA THR A 144 -7.82 16.08 3.65
C THR A 144 -7.63 17.53 4.09
N ALA A 145 -6.40 17.95 4.40
CA ALA A 145 -6.08 19.28 4.94
C ALA A 145 -5.39 20.23 3.94
N GLU A 146 -5.21 19.80 2.69
CA GLU A 146 -4.74 20.61 1.55
C GLU A 146 -5.88 20.76 0.52
#